data_AF-A0A2E2M500-F1
#
_entry.id   AF-A0A2E2M500-F1
#
_cell.length_a   1.000
_cell.length_b   1.000
_cell.length_c   1.000
_cell.angle_alpha   90.00
_cell.angle_beta   90.00
_cell.angle_gamma   90.00
#
_symmetry.space_group_name_H-M   'P 1'
#
loop_
_entity.id
_entity.type
_entity.pdbx_description
1 polymer ?
#
loop_
_entity_poly.entity_id
_entity_poly.type
_entity_poly.pdbx_seq_one_letter_code
_entity_poly.pdbx_strand_id
1 'polypeptide(L)'
;MRITPGLDRKAQAAYLASYYATTITTAGAGLIVGCGIVPDLAPEKVWLGIDPARDDLAFQDSSLRFSPSPVAVRGGKAPVDMFRVQIEAHFAPLVQRLHRATALPPHALWRLVGDALGAGLLDAGQKFGAEDEAKRIALDVLKRPGSALSNCQLHFFEVSVPNPGGGLATRTVLARGGCCRLYTAPGGDVCTNCVLRKPGERERLAEDALRRELENRR
;
A
#
# COMPACT_ATOMS: atom_id res chain seq x y z
N MET A 1 13.10 -20.08 -0.87
CA MET A 1 12.05 -19.31 -1.58
C MET A 1 12.65 -17.99 -2.05
N ARG A 2 13.10 -17.90 -3.31
CA ARG A 2 13.56 -16.65 -3.92
C ARG A 2 12.38 -16.05 -4.68
N ILE A 3 11.62 -15.17 -4.03
CA ILE A 3 10.46 -14.49 -4.65
C ILE A 3 10.92 -13.54 -5.78
N THR A 4 12.19 -13.13 -5.77
CA THR A 4 12.85 -12.43 -6.88
C THR A 4 14.32 -12.85 -6.92
N PRO A 5 14.80 -13.49 -7.99
CA PRO A 5 16.21 -13.85 -8.14
C PRO A 5 17.12 -12.62 -7.99
N GLY A 6 18.27 -12.77 -7.33
CA GLY A 6 19.27 -11.71 -7.19
C GLY A 6 19.09 -10.77 -5.99
N LEU A 7 17.97 -10.81 -5.27
CA LEU A 7 17.79 -10.02 -4.05
C LEU A 7 18.50 -10.62 -2.83
N ASP A 8 19.11 -9.77 -2.00
CA ASP A 8 19.60 -10.16 -0.68
C ASP A 8 18.44 -10.53 0.27
N ARG A 9 18.74 -11.15 1.42
CA ARG A 9 17.70 -11.60 2.37
C ARG A 9 16.80 -10.47 2.88
N LYS A 10 17.34 -9.27 3.08
CA LYS A 10 16.57 -8.10 3.56
C LYS A 10 15.66 -7.57 2.46
N ALA A 11 16.14 -7.53 1.22
CA ALA A 11 15.36 -7.13 0.06
C ALA A 11 14.25 -8.15 -0.24
N GLN A 12 14.51 -9.45 -0.12
CA GLN A 12 13.46 -10.48 -0.21
C GLN A 12 12.38 -10.31 0.86
N ALA A 13 12.76 -10.04 2.12
CA ALA A 13 11.79 -9.77 3.19
C ALA A 13 11.00 -8.48 2.99
N ALA A 14 11.66 -7.40 2.55
CA ALA A 14 11.01 -6.14 2.24
C ALA A 14 10.02 -6.29 1.08
N TYR A 15 10.42 -7.01 0.02
CA TYR A 15 9.56 -7.31 -1.11
C TYR A 15 8.34 -8.12 -0.68
N LEU A 16 8.54 -9.23 0.06
CA LEU A 16 7.45 -10.05 0.58
C LEU A 16 6.48 -9.25 1.46
N ALA A 17 7.01 -8.45 2.39
CA ALA A 17 6.19 -7.60 3.27
C ALA A 17 5.37 -6.59 2.46
N SER A 18 6.00 -5.89 1.51
CA SER A 18 5.32 -4.91 0.66
C SER A 18 4.24 -5.55 -0.19
N TYR A 19 4.52 -6.71 -0.79
CA TYR A 19 3.61 -7.34 -1.74
C TYR A 19 2.42 -8.00 -1.04
N TYR A 20 2.67 -8.74 0.04
CA TYR A 20 1.60 -9.28 0.89
C TYR A 20 0.74 -8.17 1.50
N ALA A 21 1.36 -7.08 1.94
CA ALA A 21 0.62 -5.92 2.42
C ALA A 21 -0.31 -5.36 1.35
N THR A 22 0.17 -5.14 0.12
CA THR A 22 -0.66 -4.66 -1.00
C THR A 22 -1.89 -5.55 -1.22
N THR A 23 -1.76 -6.87 -1.18
CA THR A 23 -2.89 -7.79 -1.38
C THR A 23 -3.98 -7.58 -0.32
N ILE A 24 -3.60 -7.58 0.96
CA ILE A 24 -4.55 -7.44 2.07
C ILE A 24 -5.13 -6.02 2.13
N THR A 25 -4.28 -4.99 2.02
CA THR A 25 -4.69 -3.60 2.21
C THR A 25 -5.53 -3.09 1.06
N THR A 26 -5.29 -3.50 -0.18
CA THR A 26 -6.13 -3.11 -1.32
C THR A 26 -7.56 -3.61 -1.16
N ALA A 27 -7.73 -4.88 -0.79
CA ALA A 27 -9.06 -5.45 -0.57
C ALA A 27 -9.76 -4.82 0.64
N GLY A 28 -9.04 -4.66 1.76
CA GLY A 28 -9.57 -3.98 2.96
C GLY A 28 -9.94 -2.51 2.70
N ALA A 29 -9.13 -1.79 1.93
CA ALA A 29 -9.39 -0.41 1.52
C ALA A 29 -10.68 -0.29 0.70
N GLY A 30 -10.89 -1.21 -0.25
CA GLY A 30 -12.14 -1.26 -1.02
C GLY A 30 -13.37 -1.42 -0.14
N LEU A 31 -13.30 -2.29 0.88
CA LEU A 31 -14.40 -2.53 1.82
C LEU A 31 -14.69 -1.31 2.71
N ILE A 32 -13.67 -0.67 3.28
CA ILE A 32 -13.90 0.47 4.18
C ILE A 32 -14.32 1.73 3.42
N VAL A 33 -13.70 2.02 2.27
CA VAL A 33 -14.01 3.21 1.46
C VAL A 33 -15.34 3.03 0.74
N GLY A 34 -15.51 1.92 0.02
CA GLY A 34 -16.69 1.67 -0.81
C GLY A 34 -17.92 1.24 -0.02
N CYS A 35 -17.76 0.42 1.02
CA CYS A 35 -18.88 -0.18 1.75
C CYS A 35 -18.98 0.26 3.21
N GLY A 36 -17.99 0.99 3.76
CA GLY A 36 -17.94 1.31 5.18
C GLY A 36 -17.76 0.08 6.08
N ILE A 37 -17.20 -1.01 5.55
CA ILE A 37 -17.03 -2.30 6.25
C ILE A 37 -15.58 -2.46 6.67
N VAL A 38 -15.35 -2.84 7.92
CA VAL A 38 -14.06 -3.29 8.42
C VAL A 38 -14.08 -4.81 8.52
N PRO A 39 -13.37 -5.53 7.64
CA PRO A 39 -13.29 -6.99 7.73
C PRO A 39 -12.56 -7.42 9.01
N ASP A 40 -12.87 -8.61 9.50
CA ASP A 40 -12.03 -9.28 10.49
C ASP A 40 -10.72 -9.72 9.83
N LEU A 41 -9.62 -9.07 10.20
CA LEU A 41 -8.29 -9.35 9.68
C LEU A 41 -7.48 -10.21 10.66
N ALA A 42 -8.09 -10.84 11.66
CA ALA A 42 -7.38 -11.87 12.42
C ALA A 42 -6.81 -12.92 11.43
N PRO A 43 -5.55 -13.36 11.56
CA PRO A 43 -4.92 -14.25 10.58
C PRO A 43 -5.73 -15.52 10.26
N GLU A 44 -6.46 -16.07 11.23
CA GLU A 44 -7.36 -17.22 11.09
C GLU A 44 -8.69 -16.92 10.36
N LYS A 45 -8.98 -15.65 10.06
CA LYS A 45 -10.17 -15.16 9.35
C LYS A 45 -9.86 -14.67 7.93
N VAL A 46 -8.60 -14.80 7.51
CA VAL A 46 -8.10 -14.40 6.20
C VAL A 46 -7.59 -15.63 5.46
N TRP A 47 -8.18 -15.93 4.31
CA TRP A 47 -7.74 -17.02 3.45
C TRP A 47 -7.11 -16.46 2.19
N LEU A 48 -5.89 -16.93 1.92
CA LEU A 48 -5.14 -16.59 0.74
C LEU A 48 -4.90 -17.87 -0.08
N GLY A 49 -5.54 -17.96 -1.24
CA GLY A 49 -5.25 -18.99 -2.23
C GLY A 49 -4.18 -18.50 -3.19
N ILE A 50 -3.10 -19.26 -3.33
CA ILE A 50 -2.02 -19.01 -4.30
C ILE A 50 -2.03 -20.20 -5.26
N ASP A 51 -2.09 -19.95 -6.56
CA ASP A 51 -1.93 -21.00 -7.57
C ASP A 51 -0.43 -21.29 -7.77
N PRO A 52 0.07 -22.46 -7.34
CA PRO A 52 1.48 -22.80 -7.48
C PRO A 52 1.88 -23.14 -8.92
N ALA A 53 0.93 -23.40 -9.82
CA ALA A 53 1.21 -23.73 -11.22
C ALA A 53 1.55 -22.51 -12.09
N ARG A 54 1.43 -21.30 -11.52
CA ARG A 54 1.67 -20.02 -12.18
C ARG A 54 2.87 -19.26 -11.58
N ASP A 55 3.91 -20.03 -11.24
CA ASP A 55 5.27 -19.57 -10.90
C ASP A 55 5.65 -18.48 -11.92
N ASP A 56 5.75 -17.20 -11.53
CA ASP A 56 7.05 -16.56 -11.26
C ASP A 56 6.95 -15.42 -10.21
N LEU A 57 5.74 -15.01 -9.83
CA LEU A 57 5.47 -13.96 -8.85
C LEU A 57 4.27 -14.36 -8.00
N ALA A 58 4.54 -15.04 -6.89
CA ALA A 58 3.62 -15.85 -6.06
C ALA A 58 2.28 -15.22 -5.56
N PHE A 59 1.87 -14.02 -6.00
CA PHE A 59 0.55 -13.47 -5.65
C PHE A 59 -0.16 -12.67 -6.76
N GLN A 60 0.32 -12.70 -8.02
CA GLN A 60 -0.38 -12.01 -9.13
C GLN A 60 -1.78 -12.60 -9.39
N ASP A 61 -1.95 -13.90 -9.17
CA ASP A 61 -3.22 -14.62 -9.25
C ASP A 61 -3.64 -15.17 -7.88
N SER A 62 -3.52 -14.34 -6.84
CA SER A 62 -3.98 -14.71 -5.50
C SER A 62 -5.48 -14.47 -5.33
N SER A 63 -6.17 -15.43 -4.72
CA SER A 63 -7.54 -15.23 -4.24
C SER A 63 -7.50 -14.88 -2.76
N LEU A 64 -8.19 -13.80 -2.40
CA LEU A 64 -8.30 -13.36 -1.02
C LEU A 64 -9.75 -13.47 -0.57
N ARG A 65 -9.98 -14.09 0.59
CA ARG A 65 -11.30 -14.16 1.22
C ARG A 65 -11.21 -13.72 2.67
N PHE A 66 -12.18 -12.91 3.09
CA PHE A 66 -12.40 -12.55 4.48
C PHE A 66 -13.59 -13.33 5.02
N SER A 67 -13.62 -13.50 6.35
CA SER A 67 -14.80 -14.02 7.03
C SER A 67 -16.02 -13.10 6.77
N PRO A 68 -17.23 -13.65 6.60
CA PRO A 68 -18.43 -12.83 6.38
C PRO A 68 -18.88 -12.04 7.62
N SER A 69 -18.16 -12.15 8.74
CA SER A 69 -18.44 -11.45 10.00
C SER A 69 -17.50 -10.25 10.15
N PRO A 70 -17.91 -9.02 9.75
CA PRO A 70 -17.08 -7.84 9.92
C PRO A 70 -16.96 -7.45 11.38
N VAL A 71 -15.84 -6.84 11.75
CA VAL A 71 -15.61 -6.33 13.12
C VAL A 71 -16.22 -4.95 13.35
N ALA A 72 -16.47 -4.20 12.27
CA ALA A 72 -17.19 -2.94 12.31
C ALA A 72 -17.87 -2.63 10.97
N VAL A 73 -18.97 -1.90 11.04
CA VAL A 73 -19.68 -1.32 9.90
C VAL A 73 -20.01 0.13 10.23
N ARG A 74 -20.05 1.02 9.23
CA ARG A 74 -20.42 2.44 9.38
C ARG A 74 -21.73 2.54 10.18
N GLY A 75 -21.70 3.27 11.31
CA GLY A 75 -22.79 3.37 12.28
C GLY A 75 -22.51 2.75 13.67
N GLY A 76 -21.41 2.00 13.82
CA GLY A 76 -20.91 1.47 15.11
C GLY A 76 -19.69 2.24 15.66
N LYS A 77 -18.92 1.62 16.60
CA LYS A 77 -17.64 2.17 17.12
C LYS A 77 -16.73 2.59 15.96
N ALA A 78 -15.97 3.69 16.14
CA ALA A 78 -15.17 4.38 15.11
C ALA A 78 -14.43 3.40 14.16
N PRO A 79 -14.94 3.20 12.91
CA PRO A 79 -14.45 2.13 12.02
C PRO A 79 -12.99 2.32 11.59
N VAL A 80 -12.49 3.56 11.55
CA VAL A 80 -11.10 3.86 11.20
C VAL A 80 -10.12 3.32 12.23
N ASP A 81 -10.39 3.52 13.52
CA ASP A 81 -9.55 2.99 14.60
C ASP A 81 -9.58 1.45 14.63
N MET A 82 -10.75 0.86 14.40
CA MET A 82 -10.88 -0.60 14.30
C MET A 82 -10.06 -1.14 13.13
N PHE A 83 -10.13 -0.50 11.97
CA PHE A 83 -9.37 -0.91 10.80
C PHE A 83 -7.86 -0.84 11.04
N ARG A 84 -7.36 0.23 11.68
CA ARG A 84 -5.96 0.31 12.12
C ARG A 84 -5.57 -0.87 13.00
N VAL A 85 -6.34 -1.15 14.05
CA VAL A 85 -6.06 -2.24 15.00
C VAL A 85 -6.04 -3.60 14.29
N GLN A 86 -6.97 -3.83 13.37
CA GLN A 86 -7.03 -5.06 12.57
C GLN A 86 -5.78 -5.23 11.69
N ILE A 87 -5.32 -4.17 11.02
CA ILE A 87 -4.09 -4.20 10.23
C ILE A 87 -2.87 -4.45 11.13
N GLU A 88 -2.75 -3.72 12.25
CA GLU A 88 -1.64 -3.91 13.19
C GLU A 88 -1.59 -5.36 13.73
N ALA A 89 -2.73 -5.91 14.13
CA ALA A 89 -2.82 -7.28 14.63
C ALA A 89 -2.45 -8.30 13.55
N HIS A 90 -2.93 -8.12 12.31
CA HIS A 90 -2.67 -9.01 11.19
C HIS A 90 -1.17 -9.07 10.82
N PHE A 91 -0.51 -7.92 10.74
CA PHE A 91 0.87 -7.85 10.27
C PHE A 91 1.92 -8.03 11.37
N ALA A 92 1.58 -7.86 12.65
CA ALA A 92 2.54 -7.97 13.75
C ALA A 92 3.31 -9.32 13.76
N PRO A 93 2.66 -10.50 13.61
CA PRO A 93 3.38 -11.78 13.57
C PRO A 93 4.35 -11.87 12.39
N LEU A 94 3.94 -11.39 11.21
CA LEU A 94 4.78 -11.39 10.02
C LEU A 94 6.00 -10.48 10.20
N VAL A 95 5.79 -9.25 10.66
CA VAL A 95 6.86 -8.27 10.90
C VAL A 95 7.88 -8.83 11.88
N GLN A 96 7.43 -9.42 13.00
CA GLN A 96 8.32 -10.04 13.99
C GLN A 96 9.10 -11.22 13.41
N ARG A 97 8.47 -12.05 12.56
CA ARG A 97 9.12 -13.20 11.94
C ARG A 97 10.15 -12.78 10.89
N LEU A 98 9.82 -11.81 10.03
CA LEU A 98 10.74 -11.27 9.04
C LEU A 98 11.93 -10.56 9.68
N HIS A 99 11.68 -9.80 10.74
CA HIS A 99 12.75 -9.17 11.52
C HIS A 99 13.74 -10.22 12.05
N ARG A 100 13.25 -11.24 12.75
CA ARG A 100 14.09 -12.33 13.28
C ARG A 100 14.84 -13.07 12.18
N ALA A 101 14.21 -13.28 11.02
CA ALA A 101 14.81 -14.03 9.92
C ALA A 101 15.84 -13.24 9.10
N THR A 102 15.84 -11.90 9.14
CA THR A 102 16.63 -11.07 8.19
C THR A 102 17.35 -9.89 8.83
N ALA A 103 17.11 -9.61 10.10
CA ALA A 103 17.56 -8.42 10.81
C ALA A 103 17.14 -7.09 10.14
N LEU A 104 16.10 -7.10 9.28
CA LEU A 104 15.49 -5.86 8.80
C LEU A 104 14.70 -5.22 9.97
N PRO A 105 14.90 -3.93 10.28
CA PRO A 105 14.25 -3.31 11.44
C PRO A 105 12.71 -3.36 11.36
N PRO A 106 12.00 -3.61 12.48
CA PRO A 106 10.53 -3.68 12.47
C PRO A 106 9.87 -2.41 11.93
N HIS A 107 10.38 -1.23 12.27
CA HIS A 107 9.85 0.04 11.75
C HIS A 107 9.98 0.16 10.23
N ALA A 108 11.01 -0.44 9.61
CA ALA A 108 11.18 -0.43 8.16
C ALA A 108 10.13 -1.32 7.48
N LEU A 109 9.81 -2.47 8.09
CA LEU A 109 8.74 -3.36 7.65
C LEU A 109 7.35 -2.70 7.79
N TRP A 110 7.09 -2.04 8.93
CA TRP A 110 5.83 -1.32 9.14
C TRP A 110 5.62 -0.16 8.16
N ARG A 111 6.69 0.55 7.77
CA ARG A 111 6.59 1.58 6.71
C ARG A 111 6.13 0.99 5.37
N LEU A 112 6.50 -0.25 5.05
CA LEU A 112 6.03 -0.93 3.83
C LEU A 112 4.55 -1.30 3.92
N VAL A 113 4.10 -1.75 5.10
CA VAL A 113 2.66 -1.97 5.36
C VAL A 113 1.89 -0.64 5.23
N GLY A 114 2.43 0.44 5.80
CA GLY A 114 1.84 1.77 5.71
C GLY A 114 1.80 2.33 4.28
N ASP A 115 2.85 2.14 3.50
CA ASP A 115 2.88 2.49 2.07
C ASP A 115 1.77 1.76 1.29
N ALA A 116 1.65 0.44 1.51
CA ALA A 116 0.64 -0.37 0.85
C ALA A 116 -0.79 0.02 1.26
N LEU A 117 -0.99 0.35 2.54
CA LEU A 117 -2.28 0.83 3.04
C LEU A 117 -2.65 2.19 2.46
N GLY A 118 -1.72 3.16 2.46
CA GLY A 118 -1.96 4.46 1.86
C GLY A 118 -2.27 4.38 0.37
N ALA A 119 -1.57 3.48 -0.35
CA ALA A 119 -1.78 3.29 -1.78
C ALA A 119 -3.15 2.65 -2.06
N GLY A 120 -3.51 1.61 -1.31
CA GLY A 120 -4.80 0.93 -1.44
C GLY A 120 -5.99 1.85 -1.12
N LEU A 121 -5.87 2.70 -0.09
CA LEU A 121 -6.90 3.69 0.24
C LEU A 121 -7.05 4.74 -0.87
N LEU A 122 -5.95 5.29 -1.38
CA LEU A 122 -6.00 6.25 -2.48
C LEU A 122 -6.64 5.64 -3.74
N ASP A 123 -6.23 4.44 -4.14
CA ASP A 123 -6.80 3.71 -5.28
C ASP A 123 -8.31 3.45 -5.11
N ALA A 124 -8.72 2.99 -3.92
CA ALA A 124 -10.14 2.80 -3.62
C ALA A 124 -10.92 4.13 -3.67
N GLY A 125 -10.37 5.20 -3.10
CA GLY A 125 -10.96 6.54 -3.15
C GLY A 125 -11.17 7.03 -4.57
N GLN A 126 -10.18 6.84 -5.45
CA GLN A 126 -10.29 7.22 -6.87
C GLN A 126 -11.36 6.40 -7.61
N LYS A 127 -11.41 5.08 -7.37
CA LYS A 127 -12.40 4.19 -8.01
C LYS A 127 -13.84 4.42 -7.54
N PHE A 128 -14.03 4.82 -6.28
CA PHE A 128 -15.36 5.07 -5.70
C PHE A 128 -15.77 6.55 -5.71
N GLY A 129 -14.96 7.46 -6.25
CA GLY A 129 -15.25 8.90 -6.23
C GLY A 129 -15.23 9.51 -4.82
N ALA A 130 -14.45 8.94 -3.91
CA ALA A 130 -14.35 9.28 -2.49
C ALA A 130 -12.90 9.59 -2.07
N GLU A 131 -12.13 10.25 -2.94
CA GLU A 131 -10.69 10.46 -2.74
C GLU A 131 -10.35 11.22 -1.44
N ASP A 132 -11.05 12.31 -1.14
CA ASP A 132 -10.77 13.12 0.06
C ASP A 132 -11.04 12.34 1.35
N GLU A 133 -12.12 11.57 1.38
CA GLU A 133 -12.44 10.70 2.51
C GLU A 133 -11.39 9.60 2.67
N ALA A 134 -10.95 8.98 1.56
CA ALA A 134 -9.92 7.95 1.60
C ALA A 134 -8.56 8.50 2.07
N LYS A 135 -8.17 9.70 1.62
CA LYS A 135 -6.97 10.41 2.12
C LYS A 135 -7.09 10.69 3.61
N ARG A 136 -8.25 11.14 4.08
CA ARG A 136 -8.49 11.40 5.51
C ARG A 136 -8.36 10.12 6.34
N ILE A 137 -9.00 9.02 5.92
CA ILE A 137 -8.87 7.71 6.56
C ILE A 137 -7.39 7.28 6.60
N ALA A 138 -6.66 7.42 5.48
CA ALA A 138 -5.26 7.05 5.42
C ALA A 138 -4.41 7.86 6.41
N LEU A 139 -4.60 9.18 6.47
CA LEU A 139 -3.84 10.04 7.39
C LEU A 139 -4.20 9.77 8.86
N ASP A 140 -5.48 9.55 9.18
CA ASP A 140 -5.94 9.20 10.54
C ASP A 140 -5.26 7.91 11.05
N VAL A 141 -5.05 6.93 10.17
CA VAL A 141 -4.37 5.68 10.50
C VAL A 141 -2.84 5.84 10.54
N LEU A 142 -2.26 6.44 9.50
CA LEU A 142 -0.80 6.46 9.25
C LEU A 142 -0.06 7.57 10.01
N LYS A 143 -0.79 8.54 10.59
CA LYS A 143 -0.22 9.61 11.42
C LYS A 143 -0.54 9.47 12.89
N ARG A 144 -1.24 8.40 13.29
CA ARG A 144 -1.62 8.15 14.69
C ARG A 144 -0.37 8.01 15.58
N PRO A 145 -0.19 8.87 16.60
CA PRO A 145 0.92 8.71 17.55
C PRO A 145 0.85 7.36 18.28
N GLY A 146 1.99 6.70 18.46
CA GLY A 146 2.09 5.39 19.11
C GLY A 146 1.65 4.19 18.27
N SER A 147 1.09 4.42 17.08
CA SER A 147 0.76 3.36 16.11
C SER A 147 2.02 2.74 15.52
N ALA A 148 2.01 1.43 15.28
CA ALA A 148 3.08 0.77 14.55
C ALA A 148 3.13 1.23 13.08
N LEU A 149 1.99 1.64 12.53
CA LEU A 149 1.85 2.20 11.17
C LEU A 149 2.26 3.68 11.07
N SER A 150 2.58 4.33 12.20
CA SER A 150 2.97 5.73 12.22
C SER A 150 4.17 5.99 11.30
N ASN A 151 3.95 6.77 10.26
CA ASN A 151 4.95 7.06 9.24
C ASN A 151 4.95 8.55 8.90
N CYS A 152 5.89 9.31 9.48
CA CYS A 152 6.01 10.74 9.23
C CYS A 152 6.43 11.07 7.79
N GLN A 153 7.17 10.19 7.11
CA GLN A 153 7.71 10.43 5.76
C GLN A 153 6.64 10.29 4.66
N LEU A 154 5.66 9.41 4.87
CA LEU A 154 4.57 9.19 3.92
C LEU A 154 3.64 10.40 3.89
N HIS A 155 3.28 10.90 2.72
CA HIS A 155 2.29 11.96 2.55
C HIS A 155 1.68 11.89 1.15
N PHE A 156 0.54 12.57 0.98
CA PHE A 156 -0.05 12.79 -0.33
C PHE A 156 0.40 14.14 -0.87
N PHE A 157 0.59 14.22 -2.18
CA PHE A 157 0.82 15.47 -2.90
C PHE A 157 0.03 15.44 -4.21
N GLU A 158 -0.28 16.61 -4.74
CA GLU A 158 -1.00 16.75 -6.00
C GLU A 158 -0.02 17.24 -7.08
N VAL A 159 -0.23 16.76 -8.30
CA VAL A 159 0.43 17.28 -9.50
C VAL A 159 -0.62 17.69 -10.50
N SER A 160 -0.36 18.79 -11.22
CA SER A 160 -1.25 19.30 -12.26
C SER A 160 -0.46 19.54 -13.54
N VAL A 161 -0.99 19.08 -14.67
CA VAL A 161 -0.39 19.30 -15.99
C VAL A 161 -1.45 19.85 -16.97
N PRO A 162 -1.06 20.60 -18.00
CA PRO A 162 -1.99 21.02 -19.04
C PRO A 162 -2.68 19.81 -19.69
N ASN A 163 -4.00 19.86 -19.79
CA ASN A 163 -4.79 18.83 -20.46
C ASN A 163 -4.89 19.14 -21.96
N PRO A 164 -4.59 18.18 -22.86
CA PRO A 164 -4.95 18.21 -24.27
C PRO A 164 -6.31 18.80 -24.63
N GLY A 165 -7.36 18.47 -23.86
CA GLY A 165 -8.74 18.93 -24.10
C GLY A 165 -9.06 20.32 -23.54
N GLY A 166 -8.05 21.04 -23.03
CA GLY A 166 -8.21 22.31 -22.32
C GLY A 166 -8.26 22.13 -20.79
N GLY A 167 -7.83 23.17 -20.08
CA GLY A 167 -7.75 23.19 -18.62
C GLY A 167 -6.53 22.43 -18.05
N LEU A 168 -6.57 22.15 -16.75
CA LEU A 168 -5.55 21.36 -16.04
C LEU A 168 -6.10 19.97 -15.72
N ALA A 169 -5.27 18.94 -15.92
CA ALA A 169 -5.48 17.63 -15.37
C ALA A 169 -4.70 17.52 -14.06
N THR A 170 -5.37 17.16 -12.97
CA THR A 170 -4.76 17.01 -11.64
C THR A 170 -4.78 15.54 -11.22
N ARG A 171 -3.74 15.12 -10.50
CA ARG A 171 -3.66 13.78 -9.91
C ARG A 171 -3.04 13.85 -8.51
N THR A 172 -3.69 13.22 -7.56
CA THR A 172 -3.11 12.92 -6.26
C THR A 172 -2.15 11.73 -6.37
N VAL A 173 -1.00 11.87 -5.72
CA VAL A 173 0.04 10.85 -5.64
C VAL A 173 0.42 10.62 -4.18
N LEU A 174 0.58 9.35 -3.81
CA LEU A 174 1.18 8.96 -2.54
C LEU A 174 2.70 8.99 -2.65
N ALA A 175 3.37 9.82 -1.85
CA ALA A 175 4.80 9.72 -1.57
C ALA A 175 5.07 8.62 -0.55
N ARG A 176 5.85 7.61 -0.94
CA ARG A 176 6.20 6.48 -0.06
C ARG A 176 7.20 6.88 1.01
N GLY A 177 7.05 6.31 2.21
CA GLY A 177 8.03 6.42 3.30
C GLY A 177 8.84 5.14 3.52
N GLY A 178 8.42 4.00 2.95
CA GLY A 178 9.15 2.73 2.99
C GLY A 178 10.05 2.52 1.76
N CYS A 179 11.17 1.82 1.96
CA CYS A 179 12.03 1.35 0.87
C CYS A 179 11.90 -0.17 0.72
N CYS A 180 11.32 -0.63 -0.39
CA CYS A 180 11.17 -2.05 -0.70
C CYS A 180 12.46 -2.72 -1.21
N ARG A 181 13.51 -1.93 -1.47
CA ARG A 181 14.81 -2.38 -2.02
C ARG A 181 14.74 -3.11 -3.37
N LEU A 182 13.62 -3.03 -4.10
CA LEU A 182 13.50 -3.70 -5.39
C LEU A 182 14.54 -3.22 -6.42
N TYR A 183 14.98 -1.96 -6.33
CA TYR A 183 16.05 -1.40 -7.16
C TYR A 183 17.41 -2.12 -7.02
N THR A 184 17.59 -2.97 -6.00
CA THR A 184 18.82 -3.77 -5.85
C THR A 184 18.77 -5.08 -6.65
N ALA A 185 17.64 -5.42 -7.29
CA ALA A 185 17.55 -6.55 -8.19
C ALA A 185 18.30 -6.26 -9.51
N PRO A 186 18.77 -7.28 -10.24
CA PRO A 186 19.27 -7.10 -11.60
C PRO A 186 18.24 -6.39 -12.49
N GLY A 187 18.62 -5.27 -13.10
CA GLY A 187 17.73 -4.44 -13.91
C GLY A 187 16.66 -3.66 -13.13
N GLY A 188 16.72 -3.65 -11.80
CA GLY A 188 15.80 -2.90 -10.95
C GLY A 188 16.06 -1.39 -11.01
N ASP A 189 14.99 -0.61 -10.90
CA ASP A 189 15.04 0.85 -10.76
C ASP A 189 14.18 1.32 -9.58
N VAL A 190 14.37 2.58 -9.20
CA VAL A 190 13.63 3.27 -8.15
C VAL A 190 12.24 3.65 -8.67
N CYS A 191 11.17 3.38 -7.93
CA CYS A 191 9.82 3.78 -8.33
C CYS A 191 9.67 5.32 -8.42
N THR A 192 8.70 5.80 -9.21
CA THR A 192 8.35 7.23 -9.34
C THR A 192 8.10 7.90 -7.99
N ASN A 193 7.38 7.23 -7.10
CA ASN A 193 7.01 7.75 -5.78
C ASN A 193 7.89 7.23 -4.63
N CYS A 194 9.06 6.66 -4.94
CA CYS A 194 9.91 6.00 -3.95
C CYS A 194 10.52 6.98 -2.95
N VAL A 195 10.72 6.53 -1.70
CA VAL A 195 11.35 7.29 -0.63
C VAL A 195 12.78 7.74 -0.97
N LEU A 196 13.48 7.03 -1.86
CA LEU A 196 14.86 7.34 -2.27
C LEU A 196 14.98 8.45 -3.33
N ARG A 197 13.88 8.88 -3.93
CA ARG A 197 13.88 10.01 -4.87
C ARG A 197 14.29 11.30 -4.14
N LYS A 198 15.07 12.14 -4.83
CA LYS A 198 15.48 13.45 -4.28
C LYS A 198 14.25 14.37 -4.15
N PRO A 199 14.33 15.41 -3.30
CA PRO A 199 13.28 16.43 -3.24
C PRO A 199 12.94 16.98 -4.63
N GLY A 200 11.65 17.10 -4.97
CA GLY A 200 11.18 17.58 -6.28
C GLY A 200 11.19 16.55 -7.41
N GLU A 201 11.91 15.43 -7.28
CA GLU A 201 11.93 14.40 -8.33
C GLU A 201 10.62 13.64 -8.42
N ARG A 202 9.91 13.43 -7.30
CA ARG A 202 8.65 12.66 -7.29
C ARG A 202 7.57 13.42 -8.04
N GLU A 203 7.50 14.73 -7.82
CA GLU A 203 6.58 15.67 -8.45
C GLU A 203 6.82 15.68 -9.96
N ARG A 204 8.08 15.91 -10.39
CA ARG A 204 8.43 15.90 -11.81
C ARG A 204 8.09 14.57 -12.49
N LEU A 205 8.47 13.44 -11.88
CA LEU A 205 8.19 12.12 -12.45
C LEU A 205 6.68 11.80 -12.47
N ALA A 206 5.92 12.29 -11.48
CA ALA A 206 4.48 12.18 -11.44
C ALA A 206 3.81 13.05 -12.51
N GLU A 207 4.29 14.27 -12.76
CA GLU A 207 3.81 15.09 -13.87
C GLU A 207 4.09 14.42 -15.22
N ASP A 208 5.30 13.92 -15.44
CA ASP A 208 5.68 13.25 -16.69
C ASP A 208 4.83 11.99 -16.92
N ALA A 209 4.56 11.24 -15.86
CA ALA A 209 3.65 10.09 -15.95
C ALA A 209 2.21 10.51 -16.29
N LEU A 210 1.75 11.67 -15.80
CA LEU A 210 0.39 12.17 -16.09
C LEU A 210 0.31 12.67 -17.54
N ARG A 211 1.34 13.36 -18.04
CA ARG A 211 1.43 13.79 -19.45
C ARG A 211 1.33 12.59 -20.39
N ARG A 212 2.15 11.55 -20.17
CA ARG A 212 2.13 10.31 -20.97
C ARG A 212 0.77 9.62 -20.95
N GLU A 213 0.11 9.57 -19.79
CA GLU A 213 -1.23 8.98 -19.67
C GLU A 213 -2.27 9.74 -20.51
N LEU A 214 -2.22 11.07 -20.51
CA LEU A 214 -3.12 11.91 -21.30
C LEU A 214 -2.84 11.81 -22.81
N GLU A 215 -1.57 11.67 -23.20
CA GLU A 215 -1.17 11.46 -24.60
C GLU A 215 -1.68 10.11 -25.14
N ASN A 216 -1.60 9.05 -24.34
CA ASN A 216 -2.04 7.71 -24.71
C ASN A 216 -3.56 7.51 -24.73
N ARG A 217 -4.33 8.47 -24.23
CA ARG A 217 -5.82 8.46 -24.24
C ARG A 217 -6.42 9.12 -25.49
N ARG A 218 -5.58 9.64 -26.38
CA ARG A 218 -5.97 10.15 -27.70
C ARG A 218 -6.04 9.02 -28.72
#